data_AF-A0A2V5T537-F1
#
_entry.id   AF-A0A2V5T537-F1
#
_cell.length_a   1.000
_cell.length_b   1.000
_cell.length_c   1.000
_cell.angle_alpha   90.00
_cell.angle_beta   90.00
_cell.angle_gamma   90.00
#
_symmetry.space_group_name_H-M   'P 1'
#
loop_
_entity.id
_entity.type
_entity.pdbx_description
1 polymer ?
#
loop_
_entity_poly.entity_id
_entity_poly.type
_entity_poly.pdbx_seq_one_letter_code
_entity_poly.pdbx_strand_id
1 'polypeptide(L)' 'ENETLACGTGVVASALILAATEDIDGPIWVLVRGGNELQVGFEKRGVQFKNVTLTGPADFVFEGTIEV' A
#
# COMPACT_ATOMS: atom_id res chain seq x y z
N GLU A 1 7.17 20.32 -4.52
CA GLU A 1 6.70 19.01 -4.05
C GLU A 1 7.79 17.95 -4.13
N ASN A 2 8.50 17.77 -3.01
CA ASN A 2 9.55 16.77 -2.82
C ASN A 2 8.99 15.63 -1.96
N GLU A 3 7.92 14.99 -2.44
CA GLU A 3 7.16 14.01 -1.68
C GLU A 3 7.71 12.59 -1.94
N THR A 4 8.12 11.96 -0.85
CA THR A 4 8.70 10.62 -0.70
C THR A 4 8.28 9.59 -1.76
N LEU A 5 9.28 9.02 -2.42
CA LEU A 5 9.25 8.00 -3.47
C LEU A 5 8.57 6.66 -3.08
N ALA A 6 7.98 6.55 -1.90
CA ALA A 6 7.22 5.41 -1.40
C ALA A 6 6.31 5.86 -0.24
N CYS A 7 5.38 6.79 -0.50
CA CYS A 7 4.35 7.21 0.45
C CYS A 7 3.29 6.11 0.58
N GLY A 8 3.59 5.03 1.31
CA GLY A 8 2.64 3.94 1.55
C GLY A 8 1.33 4.42 2.17
N THR A 9 1.37 5.49 2.97
CA THR A 9 0.20 6.13 3.59
C THR A 9 -0.78 6.73 2.57
N GLY A 10 -0.29 7.43 1.55
CA GLY A 10 -1.14 8.02 0.51
C GLY A 10 -1.81 6.97 -0.38
N VAL A 11 -1.09 5.89 -0.67
CA VAL A 11 -1.60 4.73 -1.44
C VAL A 11 -2.74 4.05 -0.69
N VAL A 12 -2.55 3.79 0.60
CA VAL A 12 -3.59 3.21 1.46
C VAL A 12 -4.80 4.14 1.55
N ALA A 13 -4.60 5.44 1.80
CA ALA A 13 -5.71 6.39 1.90
C ALA A 13 -6.54 6.45 0.61
N SER A 14 -5.87 6.50 -0.55
CA SER A 14 -6.52 6.54 -1.86
C SER A 14 -7.33 5.26 -2.14
N ALA A 15 -6.76 4.09 -1.81
CA ALA A 15 -7.44 2.81 -1.96
C ALA A 15 -8.68 2.70 -1.05
N LEU A 16 -8.59 3.12 0.21
CA LEU A 16 -9.73 3.08 1.14
C LEU A 16 -10.84 4.06 0.72
N ILE A 17 -10.48 5.24 0.21
CA ILE A 17 -11.46 6.19 -0.34
C ILE A 17 -12.19 5.57 -1.53
N LEU A 18 -11.45 5.00 -2.49
CA LEU A 18 -12.04 4.30 -3.64
C LEU A 18 -12.98 3.16 -3.21
N ALA A 19 -12.55 2.35 -2.24
CA ALA A 19 -13.35 1.26 -1.68
C ALA A 19 -14.65 1.76 -1.02
N ALA A 20 -14.60 2.93 -0.38
CA ALA A 20 -15.77 3.55 0.24
C ALA A 20 -16.71 4.20 -0.79
N THR A 21 -16.18 4.83 -1.84
CA THR A 21 -16.99 5.55 -2.84
C THR A 21 -17.65 4.63 -3.85
N GLU A 22 -16.93 3.60 -4.32
CA GLU A 22 -17.41 2.65 -5.32
C GLU A 22 -18.07 1.41 -4.70
N ASP A 23 -18.16 1.39 -3.37
CA ASP A 23 -18.66 0.26 -2.58
C ASP A 23 -17.97 -1.09 -2.88
N ILE A 24 -16.68 -1.07 -3.22
CA ILE A 24 -15.91 -2.29 -3.53
C ILE A 24 -15.14 -2.84 -2.32
N ASP A 25 -14.89 -4.15 -2.35
CA ASP A 25 -14.03 -4.85 -1.39
C ASP A 25 -12.59 -4.98 -1.91
N GLY A 26 -11.66 -5.21 -0.98
CA GLY A 26 -10.24 -5.39 -1.27
C GLY A 26 -9.83 -6.82 -1.61
N PRO A 27 -8.57 -7.05 -1.99
CA PRO A 27 -7.50 -6.04 -2.03
C PRO A 27 -7.51 -5.18 -3.30
N ILE A 28 -7.09 -3.92 -3.16
CA ILE A 28 -6.94 -2.96 -4.27
C ILE A 28 -5.48 -2.87 -4.69
N TRP A 29 -5.23 -2.95 -5.99
CA TRP A 29 -3.90 -2.80 -6.58
C TRP A 29 -3.67 -1.37 -7.07
N VAL A 30 -2.52 -0.80 -6.76
CA VAL A 30 -2.15 0.57 -7.09
C VAL A 30 -0.79 0.58 -7.76
N LEU A 31 -0.77 1.01 -9.02
CA LEU A 31 0.46 1.27 -9.76
C LEU A 31 1.03 2.64 -9.34
N VAL A 32 2.15 2.64 -8.64
CA VAL A 32 2.81 3.90 -8.24
C VAL A 32 3.76 4.40 -9.33
N ARG A 33 4.05 5.70 -9.32
CA ARG A 33 4.95 6.33 -10.30
C ARG A 33 6.36 5.73 -10.32
N GLY A 34 6.79 5.06 -9.24
CA GLY A 34 8.04 4.32 -9.19
C GLY A 34 8.07 3.06 -10.05
N GLY A 35 6.97 2.70 -10.73
CA GLY A 35 6.85 1.50 -11.55
C GLY A 35 6.46 0.24 -10.76
N ASN A 36 6.50 0.32 -9.43
CA ASN A 36 6.09 -0.76 -8.55
C ASN A 36 4.56 -0.82 -8.42
N GLU A 37 4.05 -2.04 -8.31
CA GLU A 37 2.66 -2.28 -7.96
C GLU A 37 2.55 -2.55 -6.46
N LEU A 38 1.63 -1.86 -5.79
CA LEU A 38 1.35 -2.03 -4.37
C LEU A 38 -0.05 -2.57 -4.18
N GLN A 39 -0.20 -3.53 -3.28
CA GLN A 39 -1.47 -4.12 -2.90
C GLN A 39 -1.92 -3.56 -1.55
N VAL A 40 -3.13 -3.01 -1.50
CA VAL A 40 -3.78 -2.57 -0.25
C VAL A 40 -4.84 -3.59 0.13
N GLY A 41 -4.59 -4.34 1.19
CA GLY A 41 -5.55 -5.26 1.79
C GLY A 41 -6.32 -4.59 2.92
N PHE A 42 -7.58 -4.94 3.10
CA PHE A 42 -8.42 -4.49 4.22
C PHE A 42 -9.66 -5.37 4.36
N GLU A 43 -10.23 -5.39 5.57
CA GLU A 43 -11.58 -5.90 5.83
C GLU A 43 -12.56 -4.73 5.93
N LYS A 44 -13.56 -4.68 5.05
CA LYS A 44 -14.60 -3.66 5.04
C LYS A 44 -15.84 -4.15 5.79
N ARG A 45 -16.40 -3.31 6.65
CA ARG A 45 -17.67 -3.53 7.36
C ARG A 45 -18.49 -2.25 7.32
N GLY A 46 -19.30 -2.09 6.28
CA GLY A 46 -20.01 -0.84 6.00
C GLY A 46 -19.01 0.29 5.75
N VAL A 47 -19.00 1.29 6.63
CA VAL A 47 -18.10 2.46 6.55
C VAL A 47 -16.78 2.28 7.32
N GLN A 48 -16.60 1.15 8.01
CA GLN A 48 -15.38 0.87 8.76
C GLN A 48 -14.44 -0.06 8.01
N PHE A 49 -13.14 0.22 8.12
CA PHE A 49 -12.07 -0.61 7.60
C PHE A 49 -11.22 -1.16 8.75
N LYS A 50 -10.83 -2.43 8.67
CA LYS A 50 -10.00 -3.13 9.64
C LYS A 50 -8.90 -3.92 8.94
N ASN A 51 -7.88 -4.31 9.70
CA ASN A 51 -6.78 -5.17 9.24
C ASN A 51 -6.16 -4.66 7.92
N VAL A 52 -5.89 -3.35 7.87
CA VAL A 52 -5.35 -2.69 6.68
C VAL A 52 -3.88 -3.05 6.52
N THR A 53 -3.52 -3.58 5.35
CA THR A 53 -2.15 -3.97 5.00
C THR A 53 -1.72 -3.30 3.70
N LEU A 54 -0.42 -3.03 3.60
CA LEU A 54 0.21 -2.58 2.36
C LEU A 54 1.32 -3.57 2.03
N THR A 55 1.16 -4.26 0.91
CA THR A 55 2.13 -5.25 0.41
C THR A 55 2.73 -4.71 -0.88
N GLY A 56 4.04 -4.81 -1.01
CA GLY A 56 4.76 -4.40 -2.21
C GLY A 56 5.90 -5.35 -2.54
N PRO A 57 6.50 -5.24 -3.73
CA PRO A 57 7.68 -6.01 -4.09
C PRO A 57 8.83 -5.69 -3.14
N ALA A 58 9.56 -6.73 -2.75
CA ALA A 58 10.79 -6.63 -1.98
C ALA A 58 11.94 -7.12 -2.86
N ASP A 59 12.76 -6.18 -3.32
CA ASP A 59 13.97 -6.48 -4.07
C ASP A 59 15.17 -6.51 -3.14
N PHE A 60 15.98 -7.55 -3.26
CA PHE A 60 17.24 -7.64 -2.53
C PHE A 60 18.23 -6.63 -3.11
N VAL A 61 18.66 -5.67 -2.30
CA VAL A 61 19.54 -4.58 -2.74
C VAL A 61 21.01 -4.78 -2.33
N PHE A 62 21.28 -5.45 -1.21
CA PHE A 62 22.63 -5.82 -0.78
C PHE A 62 22.59 -6.80 0.41
N GLU A 63 23.72 -7.45 0.69
CA GLU A 63 24.00 -8.18 1.93
C GLU A 63 25.33 -7.71 2.51
N GLY A 64 25.43 -7.66 3.84
CA GLY A 64 26.62 -7.26 4.56
C GLY A 64 26.70 -7.97 5.92
N THR A 65 27.91 -8.13 6.44
CA THR A 65 28.15 -8.74 7.75
C THR A 65 28.45 -7.63 8.77
N ILE A 66 27.78 -7.65 9.93
CA ILE A 66 28.09 -6.78 11.07
C ILE A 66 28.79 -7.64 12.12
N GLU A 67 30.05 -7.36 12.41
CA GLU A 67 30.73 -7.91 13.59
C GLU A 67 30.32 -7.11 14.82
N VAL A 68 29.93 -7.83 15.89
CA VAL A 68 29.47 -7.28 17.17
C VAL A 68 30.57 -7.40 18.22
#